data_AF-A0A1G0ZRU6-F1
#
_entry.id   AF-A0A1G0ZRU6-F1
#
_cell.length_a   1.000
_cell.length_b   1.000
_cell.length_c   1.000
_cell.angle_alpha   90.00
_cell.angle_beta   90.00
_cell.angle_gamma   90.00
#
_symmetry.space_group_name_H-M   'P 1'
#
loop_
_entity.id
_entity.type
_entity.pdbx_description
1 polymer ?
#
loop_
_entity_poly.entity_id
_entity_poly.type
_entity_poly.pdbx_seq_one_letter_code
_entity_poly.pdbx_strand_id
1 'polypeptide(L)' 'MPFPTKVQLIKRQNSEQWYINFPSAVAQSMDFSKGEVVQWSIHDRATLVLQRPDAPSSPLKKTKH' A
#
# COMPACT_ATOMS: atom_id res chain seq x y z
N MET A 1 -8.06 13.41 2.51
CA MET A 1 -8.30 13.44 1.05
C MET A 1 -8.08 12.03 0.50
N PRO A 2 -9.05 11.40 -0.19
CA PRO A 2 -8.84 10.08 -0.78
C PRO A 2 -7.98 10.18 -2.05
N PHE A 3 -7.16 9.16 -2.32
CA PHE A 3 -6.34 9.05 -3.53
C PHE A 3 -6.87 7.89 -4.40
N PRO A 4 -7.93 8.12 -5.20
CA PRO A 4 -8.54 7.05 -5.98
C PRO A 4 -7.59 6.55 -7.06
N THR A 5 -7.44 5.23 -7.16
CA THR A 5 -6.68 4.58 -8.22
C THR A 5 -7.52 3.49 -8.86
N LYS A 6 -7.16 3.12 -10.08
CA LYS A 6 -7.85 2.05 -10.83
C LYS A 6 -7.10 0.74 -10.62
N VAL A 7 -7.85 -0.32 -10.40
CA VAL A 7 -7.36 -1.68 -10.57
C VAL A 7 -7.23 -1.95 -12.07
N GLN A 8 -6.07 -2.44 -12.49
CA GLN A 8 -5.78 -2.82 -13.86
C GLN A 8 -5.54 -4.33 -13.91
N LEU A 9 -6.08 -4.97 -14.94
CA LEU A 9 -5.85 -6.38 -15.21
C LEU A 9 -5.10 -6.50 -16.54
N ILE A 10 -3.89 -7.07 -16.49
CA ILE A 10 -3.15 -7.49 -17.67
C ILE A 10 -3.37 -8.99 -17.82
N LYS A 11 -4.19 -9.36 -18.81
CA LYS A 11 -4.49 -10.75 -19.14
C LYS A 11 -3.60 -11.22 -20.29
N ARG A 12 -2.91 -12.34 -20.09
CA ARG A 12 -2.13 -13.04 -21.11
C ARG A 12 -2.67 -14.46 -21.29
N GLN A 13 -2.15 -15.18 -22.29
CA GLN A 13 -2.66 -16.50 -22.65
C GLN A 13 -2.67 -17.49 -21.45
N ASN A 14 -1.64 -17.44 -20.60
CA ASN A 14 -1.48 -18.37 -19.48
C ASN A 14 -1.38 -17.67 -18.11
N SER A 15 -1.61 -16.36 -18.02
CA SER A 15 -1.47 -15.63 -16.76
C SER A 15 -2.33 -14.38 -16.68
N GLU A 16 -2.67 -14.02 -15.45
CA GLU A 16 -3.35 -12.77 -15.14
C GLU A 16 -2.51 -12.01 -14.12
N GLN A 17 -2.31 -10.72 -14.36
CA GLN A 17 -1.57 -9.85 -13.47
C GLN A 17 -2.45 -8.66 -13.12
N TRP A 18 -2.75 -8.54 -11.82
CA TRP A 18 -3.56 -7.47 -11.28
C TRP A 18 -2.65 -6.40 -10.69
N TYR A 19 -2.87 -5.15 -11.09
CA TYR A 19 -2.08 -4.00 -10.67
C TYR A 19 -2.98 -2.93 -10.07
N ILE A 20 -2.47 -2.30 -9.01
CA ILE A 20 -2.95 -1.01 -8.53
C ILE A 20 -1.77 -0.05 -8.60
N ASN A 21 -2.01 1.13 -9.17
CA ASN A 21 -1.00 2.19 -9.10
C ASN A 21 -0.93 2.69 -7.67
N PHE A 22 0.28 2.78 -7.12
CA PHE A 22 0.49 3.40 -5.82
C PHE A 22 0.57 4.93 -6.00
N PRO A 23 -0.31 5.73 -5.39
CA PRO A 23 -0.28 7.18 -5.57
C PRO A 23 1.04 7.79 -5.10
N SER A 24 1.67 8.63 -5.92
CA SER A 24 2.93 9.30 -5.57
C SER A 24 2.84 10.14 -4.30
N ALA A 25 1.70 10.83 -4.11
CA ALA A 25 1.45 11.64 -2.91
C ALA A 25 1.43 10.78 -1.63
N VAL A 26 0.84 9.59 -1.68
CA VAL A 26 0.87 8.64 -0.56
C VAL A 26 2.28 8.11 -0.36
N ALA A 27 3.01 7.81 -1.44
CA ALA A 27 4.38 7.31 -1.36
C ALA A 27 5.31 8.29 -0.64
N GLN A 28 5.23 9.56 -1.03
CA GLN A 28 6.02 10.64 -0.46
C GLN A 28 5.62 10.93 0.99
N SER A 29 4.32 10.99 1.28
CA SER A 29 3.84 11.30 2.64
C SER A 29 4.15 10.20 3.66
N MET A 30 4.37 8.97 3.18
CA MET A 30 4.70 7.81 4.02
C MET A 30 6.21 7.50 3.99
N ASP A 31 7.03 8.29 3.30
CA ASP A 31 8.47 8.04 3.13
C ASP A 31 8.78 6.62 2.63
N PHE A 32 8.09 6.18 1.57
CA PHE A 32 8.38 4.88 0.96
C PHE A 32 9.75 4.88 0.27
N SER A 33 10.48 3.78 0.43
CA SER A 33 11.75 3.56 -0.27
C SER A 33 11.58 2.63 -1.48
N LYS A 34 12.45 2.80 -2.48
CA LYS A 34 12.47 1.91 -3.65
C LYS A 34 12.80 0.48 -3.20
N GLY A 35 11.91 -0.46 -3.53
CA GLY A 35 12.10 -1.88 -3.20
C GLY A 35 11.66 -2.26 -1.79
N GLU A 36 11.03 -1.34 -1.05
CA GLU A 36 10.44 -1.63 0.26
C GLU A 36 9.41 -2.76 0.16
N VAL A 37 9.50 -3.72 1.10
CA VAL A 37 8.55 -4.82 1.19
C VAL A 37 7.31 -4.36 1.94
N VAL A 38 6.15 -4.62 1.36
CA VAL A 38 4.85 -4.34 1.98
C VAL A 38 3.98 -5.58 1.96
N GLN A 39 3.10 -5.69 2.94
CA GLN A 39 2.18 -6.80 3.08
C GLN A 39 0.73 -6.31 2.99
N TRP A 40 -0.03 -6.88 2.07
CA TRP A 40 -1.47 -6.66 1.99
C TRP A 40 -2.21 -7.75 2.77
N SER A 41 -3.17 -7.34 3.59
CA SER A 41 -4.13 -8.25 4.21
C SER A 41 -5.55 -7.81 3.87
N ILE A 42 -6.46 -8.79 3.79
CA ILE A 42 -7.88 -8.56 3.53
C ILE A 42 -8.56 -8.37 4.87
N HIS A 43 -9.11 -7.19 5.12
CA HIS A 43 -9.97 -6.96 6.28
C HIS A 43 -11.40 -7.39 5.93
N ASP A 44 -11.92 -6.94 4.79
CA ASP A 44 -13.22 -7.32 4.24
C ASP A 44 -13.27 -7.08 2.72
N ARG A 45 -14.45 -7.24 2.10
CA ARG A 45 -14.63 -7.05 0.64
C ARG A 45 -14.45 -5.60 0.17
N ALA A 46 -14.57 -4.62 1.06
CA ALA A 46 -14.41 -3.21 0.75
C ALA A 46 -13.04 -2.65 1.20
N THR A 47 -12.33 -3.37 2.06
CA THR A 47 -11.16 -2.85 2.78
C THR A 47 -9.95 -3.78 2.70
N LEU A 48 -8.86 -3.27 2.13
CA LEU A 48 -7.53 -3.87 2.21
C LEU A 48 -6.68 -3.07 3.18
N VAL A 49 -5.82 -3.76 3.94
CA VAL A 49 -4.87 -3.14 4.87
C VAL A 49 -3.46 -3.35 4.34
N LEU A 50 -2.68 -2.28 4.30
CA LEU A 50 -1.26 -2.32 3.95
C LEU A 50 -0.42 -2.20 5.20
N GLN A 51 0.40 -3.21 5.46
CA GLN A 51 1.37 -3.24 6.54
C GLN A 51 2.78 -3.10 5.97
N ARG A 52 3.62 -2.35 6.67
CA ARG A 52 5.01 -2.07 6.31
C ARG A 52 5.90 -2.58 7.43
N PRO A 53 6.46 -3.81 7.33
CA PRO A 53 7.27 -4.40 8.40
C PRO A 53 8.50 -3.56 8.75
N ASP A 54 9.11 -2.95 7.74
CA ASP A 54 10.35 -2.17 7.86
C ASP A 54 10.11 -0.65 7.82
N ALA A 55 8.87 -0.21 8.11
CA ALA A 55 8.57 1.22 8.13
C ALA A 55 9.43 1.97 9.15
N PRO A 56 9.80 3.23 8.85
CA PRO A 56 10.48 4.07 9.82
C PRO A 56 9.62 4.24 11.08
N SER A 57 10.29 4.38 12.22
CA SER A 57 9.60 4.61 13.48
C SER A 57 8.72 5.85 13.40
N SER A 58 7.49 5.74 13.92
CA SER A 58 6.56 6.87 13.94
C SER A 58 7.21 8.09 14.62
N PRO A 59 7.16 9.28 14.00
CA PRO A 59 7.68 10.51 14.60
C PRO A 59 6.83 10.96 15.80
N LEU A 60 5.61 10.41 15.97
CA LEU A 60 4.75 10.70 17.11
C LEU A 60 5.18 9.84 18.30
N LYS A 61 5.64 10.48 19.38
CA LYS A 61 5.92 9.82 20.67
C LYS A 61 4.67 9.06 21.10
N LYS A 62 4.81 7.77 21.39
CA LYS A 62 3.74 6.98 22.02
C LYS A 62 3.41 7.62 23.37
N THR A 63 2.27 8.31 23.47
CA THR A 63 1.67 8.66 24.76
C THR A 63 1.22 7.34 25.38
N LYS A 64 1.96 6.88 26.41
CA LYS A 64 1.47 5.83 27.29
C LYS A 64 0.25 6.40 28.02
N HIS A 65 -0.92 5.83 27.78
CA HIS A 65 -2.08 5.98 28.65
C HIS A 65 -2.09 4.83 29.65
#